data_AF-A0A6B3IHA1-F1
#
_entry.id   AF-A0A6B3IHA1-F1
#
_cell.length_a   1.000
_cell.length_b   1.000
_cell.length_c   1.000
_cell.angle_alpha   90.00
_cell.angle_beta   90.00
_cell.angle_gamma   90.00
#
_symmetry.space_group_name_H-M   'P 1'
#
loop_
_entity.id
_entity.type
_entity.pdbx_description
1 polymer ?
#
loop_
_entity_poly.entity_id
_entity_poly.type
_entity_poly.pdbx_seq_one_letter_code
_entity_poly.pdbx_strand_id
1 'polypeptide(L)'
;MDLLDWHRDRLSSRRLAVLIKHMPRDSAVTRDRDGEAADWSVSDYLLAAVVDHLAAANWMFAAVNTDEDSDPPERPVPVPRPGHPEQQDEEDLAAEQAPPNAAELRRFFL
;
A
#
# COMPACT_ATOMS: atom_id res chain seq x y z
N MET A 1 20.40 20.07 -6.58
CA MET A 1 20.02 21.44 -6.15
C MET A 1 20.45 21.57 -4.71
N ASP A 2 21.21 22.60 -4.36
CA ASP A 2 21.67 22.84 -2.99
C ASP A 2 20.81 23.94 -2.35
N LEU A 3 20.24 23.69 -1.17
CA LEU A 3 19.47 24.69 -0.42
C LEU A 3 20.34 25.89 -0.01
N LEU A 4 21.65 25.70 0.07
CA LEU A 4 22.59 26.78 0.36
C LEU A 4 22.65 27.82 -0.77
N ASP A 5 22.30 27.47 -2.01
CA ASP A 5 22.22 28.45 -3.10
C ASP A 5 21.05 29.42 -2.92
N TRP A 6 19.95 28.98 -2.29
CA TRP A 6 18.86 29.85 -1.89
C TRP A 6 19.26 30.76 -0.72
N HIS A 7 19.91 30.20 0.30
CA HIS A 7 20.40 30.97 1.45
C HIS A 7 21.47 32.02 1.05
N ARG A 8 22.22 31.80 -0.04
CA ARG A 8 23.25 32.73 -0.55
C ARG A 8 22.76 33.63 -1.69
N ASP A 9 21.44 33.78 -1.86
CA ASP A 9 20.80 34.60 -2.91
C ASP A 9 21.16 34.24 -4.36
N ARG A 10 21.70 33.02 -4.60
CA ARG A 10 21.99 32.52 -5.96
C ARG A 10 20.78 31.84 -6.61
N LEU A 11 19.78 31.46 -5.80
CA LEU A 11 18.53 30.85 -6.23
C LEU A 11 17.34 31.67 -5.70
N SER A 12 16.44 32.10 -6.58
CA SER A 12 15.24 32.84 -6.14
C SER A 12 14.18 31.92 -5.55
N SER A 13 13.40 32.43 -4.60
CA SER A 13 12.27 31.70 -3.99
C SER A 13 11.24 31.26 -5.03
N ARG A 14 11.02 32.07 -6.08
CA ARG A 14 10.13 31.70 -7.20
C ARG A 14 10.66 30.47 -7.94
N ARG A 15 11.96 30.38 -8.19
CA ARG A 15 12.56 29.22 -8.87
C ARG A 15 12.57 28.00 -7.96
N LEU A 16 12.87 28.16 -6.68
CA LEU A 16 12.79 27.09 -5.68
C LEU A 16 11.38 26.49 -5.62
N ALA A 17 10.33 27.32 -5.58
CA ALA A 17 8.95 26.86 -5.57
C ALA A 17 8.57 26.05 -6.83
N VAL A 18 9.06 26.45 -8.00
CA VAL A 18 8.87 25.70 -9.26
C VAL A 18 9.57 24.35 -9.20
N LEU A 19 10.80 24.29 -8.68
CA LEU A 19 11.55 23.04 -8.55
C LEU A 19 10.84 22.08 -7.59
N ILE A 20 10.37 22.57 -6.43
CA ILE A 20 9.62 21.77 -5.47
C ILE A 20 8.33 21.24 -6.11
N LYS A 21 7.59 22.10 -6.82
CA LYS A 21 6.33 21.74 -7.48
C LYS A 21 6.48 20.65 -8.55
N HIS A 22 7.63 20.60 -9.22
CA HIS A 22 7.91 19.67 -10.32
C HIS A 22 8.93 18.58 -9.94
N MET A 23 9.12 18.32 -8.64
CA MET A 23 9.97 17.20 -8.22
C MET A 23 9.41 15.87 -8.72
N PRO A 24 10.29 14.89 -8.98
CA PRO A 24 9.89 13.51 -9.22
C PRO A 24 8.98 12.97 -8.11
N ARG A 25 8.05 12.08 -8.50
CA ARG A 25 7.04 11.54 -7.60
C ARG A 25 7.63 10.69 -6.47
N ASP A 26 8.76 10.05 -6.75
CA ASP A 26 9.55 9.24 -5.84
C ASP A 26 10.50 10.05 -4.94
N SER A 27 10.53 11.38 -5.08
CA SER A 27 11.39 12.22 -4.23
C SER A 27 10.99 12.14 -2.76
N ALA A 28 11.97 12.20 -1.86
CA ALA A 28 11.71 12.14 -0.42
C ALA A 28 10.76 13.25 0.06
N VAL A 29 10.81 14.44 -0.54
CA VAL A 29 9.92 15.55 -0.21
C VAL A 29 8.49 15.29 -0.69
N THR A 30 8.32 14.69 -1.87
CA THR A 30 7.00 14.28 -2.37
C THR A 30 6.41 13.19 -1.49
N ARG A 31 7.22 12.21 -1.07
CA ARG A 31 6.82 11.13 -0.16
C ARG A 31 6.41 11.63 1.22
N ASP A 32 7.19 12.53 1.81
CA ASP A 32 6.87 13.14 3.11
C ASP A 32 5.59 13.98 3.04
N ARG A 33 5.40 14.73 1.94
CA ARG A 33 4.23 15.60 1.77
C ARG A 33 2.95 14.83 1.45
N ASP A 34 3.03 13.84 0.58
CA ASP A 34 1.85 13.13 0.04
C ASP A 34 1.55 11.83 0.80
N GLY A 35 2.41 11.43 1.74
CA GLY A 35 2.21 10.28 2.62
C GLY A 35 1.98 8.98 1.86
N GLU A 36 0.95 8.24 2.26
CA GLU A 36 0.55 6.96 1.64
C GLU A 36 0.10 7.10 0.17
N ALA A 37 -0.36 8.31 -0.24
CA ALA A 37 -0.71 8.61 -1.63
C ALA A 37 0.52 8.81 -2.53
N ALA A 38 1.73 8.83 -1.96
CA ALA A 38 2.98 8.85 -2.72
C ALA A 38 3.34 7.47 -3.27
N ASP A 39 2.95 6.39 -2.58
CA ASP A 39 3.36 5.04 -2.95
C ASP A 39 2.61 4.55 -4.19
N TRP A 40 1.29 4.73 -4.25
CA TRP A 40 0.48 4.33 -5.41
C TRP A 40 -0.22 5.52 -6.05
N SER A 41 -0.15 5.61 -7.38
CA SER A 41 -1.01 6.50 -8.17
C SER A 41 -2.42 5.94 -8.26
N VAL A 42 -3.35 6.79 -8.68
CA VAL A 42 -4.70 6.36 -9.08
C VAL A 42 -4.61 5.25 -10.14
N SER A 43 -3.67 5.35 -11.09
CA SER A 43 -3.47 4.31 -12.09
C SER A 43 -3.00 2.98 -11.49
N ASP A 44 -2.16 3.01 -10.45
CA ASP A 44 -1.70 1.81 -9.76
C ASP A 44 -2.86 1.11 -9.03
N TYR A 45 -3.70 1.90 -8.33
CA TYR A 45 -4.92 1.37 -7.71
C TYR A 45 -5.89 0.74 -8.72
N LEU A 46 -6.11 1.42 -9.85
CA LEU A 46 -7.00 0.93 -10.90
C LEU A 46 -6.43 -0.32 -11.57
N LEU A 47 -5.11 -0.37 -11.82
CA LEU A 47 -4.46 -1.52 -12.43
C LEU A 47 -4.51 -2.74 -11.50
N ALA A 48 -4.26 -2.55 -10.21
CA ALA A 48 -4.38 -3.62 -9.24
C ALA A 48 -5.82 -4.15 -9.16
N ALA A 49 -6.84 -3.28 -9.23
CA ALA A 49 -8.23 -3.72 -9.29
C ALA A 49 -8.53 -4.53 -10.56
N VAL A 50 -7.98 -4.13 -11.71
CA VAL A 50 -8.08 -4.90 -12.96
C VAL A 50 -7.44 -6.28 -12.80
N VAL A 51 -6.24 -6.36 -12.22
CA VAL A 51 -5.54 -7.65 -11.97
C VAL A 51 -6.38 -8.56 -11.08
N ASP A 52 -6.92 -8.05 -9.97
CA ASP A 52 -7.74 -8.82 -9.04
C ASP A 52 -9.01 -9.35 -9.71
N HIS A 53 -9.70 -8.52 -10.49
CA HIS A 53 -10.90 -8.93 -11.20
C HIS A 53 -10.63 -9.94 -12.30
N LEU A 54 -9.51 -9.83 -13.01
CA LEU A 54 -9.09 -10.82 -14.02
C LEU A 54 -8.73 -12.15 -13.35
N ALA A 55 -8.01 -12.13 -12.23
CA ALA A 55 -7.69 -13.32 -11.47
C ALA A 55 -8.97 -14.02 -10.99
N ALA A 56 -9.92 -13.28 -10.43
CA ALA A 56 -11.21 -13.82 -10.01
C ALA A 56 -12.01 -14.40 -11.19
N ALA A 57 -12.04 -13.73 -12.34
CA ALA A 57 -12.71 -14.24 -13.54
C ALA A 57 -12.09 -15.55 -14.05
N ASN A 58 -10.76 -15.62 -14.10
CA ASN A 58 -10.04 -16.82 -14.50
C ASN A 58 -10.24 -17.97 -13.51
N TRP A 59 -10.27 -17.67 -12.21
CA TRP A 59 -10.58 -18.66 -11.18
C TRP A 59 -12.01 -19.19 -11.33
N MET A 60 -13.01 -18.33 -11.51
CA MET A 60 -14.40 -18.76 -11.75
C MET A 60 -14.50 -19.62 -13.01
N PHE A 61 -13.80 -19.25 -14.08
CA PHE A 61 -13.74 -20.04 -15.30
C PHE A 61 -13.10 -21.41 -15.05
N ALA A 62 -11.95 -21.46 -14.37
CA ALA A 62 -11.27 -22.71 -14.03
C ALA A 62 -12.15 -23.60 -13.14
N ALA A 63 -12.79 -23.04 -12.11
CA ALA A 63 -13.66 -23.77 -11.19
C ALA A 63 -14.84 -24.43 -11.90
N VAL A 64 -15.46 -23.73 -12.87
CA VAL A 64 -16.57 -24.29 -13.67
C VAL A 64 -16.10 -25.39 -14.64
N ASN A 65 -14.85 -25.34 -15.09
CA ASN A 65 -14.29 -26.31 -16.03
C ASN A 65 -13.43 -27.39 -15.35
N THR A 66 -13.41 -27.42 -14.02
CA THR A 66 -12.73 -28.48 -13.25
C THR A 66 -13.68 -29.66 -13.12
N ASP A 67 -13.14 -30.87 -13.25
CA ASP A 67 -13.91 -32.11 -13.08
C ASP A 67 -14.50 -32.20 -11.66
N GLU A 68 -15.69 -32.78 -11.51
CA GLU A 68 -16.39 -32.89 -10.22
C GLU A 68 -15.61 -33.74 -9.21
N ASP A 69 -14.78 -34.67 -9.70
CA ASP A 69 -13.93 -35.54 -8.87
C ASP A 69 -12.54 -34.93 -8.57
N SER A 70 -12.27 -33.70 -9.05
CA SER A 70 -10.99 -33.01 -8.85
C SER A 70 -11.09 -31.92 -7.77
N ASP A 71 -9.97 -31.64 -7.12
CA ASP A 71 -9.90 -30.54 -6.15
C ASP A 71 -10.19 -29.19 -6.83
N PRO A 72 -11.07 -28.35 -6.26
CA PRO A 72 -11.33 -27.02 -6.79
C PRO A 72 -10.06 -26.17 -6.82
N PRO A 73 -9.91 -25.27 -7.81
CA PRO A 73 -8.78 -24.37 -7.86
C PRO A 73 -8.77 -23.42 -6.66
N GLU A 74 -7.58 -23.10 -6.18
CA GLU A 74 -7.39 -22.16 -5.07
C GLU A 74 -7.87 -20.76 -5.45
N ARG A 75 -8.52 -20.08 -4.51
CA ARG A 75 -9.00 -18.70 -4.72
C ARG A 75 -7.80 -17.76 -4.83
N PRO A 76 -7.78 -16.85 -5.82
CA PRO A 76 -6.68 -15.91 -5.97
C PRO A 76 -6.64 -14.90 -4.82
N VAL A 77 -5.42 -14.61 -4.37
CA VAL A 77 -5.14 -13.54 -3.40
C VAL A 77 -5.06 -12.20 -4.15
N PRO A 78 -5.75 -11.14 -3.69
CA PRO A 78 -5.65 -9.81 -4.27
C PRO A 78 -4.23 -9.22 -4.17
N VAL A 79 -3.88 -8.31 -5.07
CA VAL A 79 -2.60 -7.58 -5.00
C VAL A 79 -2.50 -6.80 -3.67
N PRO A 80 -1.39 -6.85 -2.92
CA PRO A 80 -1.26 -6.09 -1.68
C PRO A 80 -1.30 -4.58 -1.96
N ARG A 81 -2.13 -3.85 -1.20
CA ARG A 81 -2.30 -2.40 -1.33
C ARG A 81 -1.48 -1.68 -0.26
N PRO A 82 -0.88 -0.51 -0.54
CA PRO A 82 -0.26 0.32 0.49
C PRO A 82 -1.25 0.61 1.62
N GLY A 83 -0.75 0.53 2.87
CA GLY A 83 -1.50 0.74 4.11
C GLY A 83 -2.66 -0.22 4.39
N HIS A 84 -2.88 -1.21 3.53
CA HIS A 84 -3.55 -2.43 3.95
C HIS A 84 -2.49 -3.47 4.32
N PRO A 85 -2.51 -4.00 5.55
CA PRO A 85 -1.69 -5.17 5.84
C PRO A 85 -2.02 -6.23 4.79
N GLU A 86 -1.01 -6.99 4.37
CA GLU A 86 -1.23 -8.20 3.57
C GLU A 86 -2.38 -8.99 4.22
N GLN A 87 -3.23 -9.64 3.43
CA GLN A 87 -4.25 -10.55 3.99
C GLN A 87 -3.50 -11.69 4.70
N GLN A 88 -3.08 -11.40 5.94
CA GLN A 88 -2.65 -12.36 6.92
C GLN A 88 -3.85 -13.27 7.16
N ASP A 89 -3.57 -14.55 7.30
CA ASP A 89 -4.58 -15.56 7.55
C ASP A 89 -5.54 -15.06 8.65
N GLU A 90 -6.85 -15.29 8.49
CA GLU A 90 -7.88 -14.78 9.42
C GLU A 90 -7.58 -15.17 10.89
N GLU A 91 -6.78 -16.21 11.11
CA GLU A 91 -6.27 -16.66 12.41
C GLU A 91 -5.27 -15.67 13.04
N ASP A 92 -4.38 -15.05 12.26
CA ASP A 92 -3.40 -14.07 12.73
C ASP A 92 -4.07 -12.74 13.10
N LEU A 93 -5.04 -12.29 12.28
CA LEU A 93 -5.84 -11.09 12.55
C LEU A 93 -6.72 -11.23 13.80
N ALA A 94 -7.22 -12.43 14.07
CA ALA A 94 -7.99 -12.74 15.28
C ALA A 94 -7.10 -12.76 16.54
N ALA A 95 -5.84 -13.19 16.43
CA ALA A 95 -4.88 -13.15 17.52
C ALA A 95 -4.46 -11.71 17.88
N GLU A 96 -4.35 -10.84 16.87
CA GLU A 96 -3.92 -9.44 17.05
C GLU A 96 -5.05 -8.53 17.59
N GLN A 97 -6.31 -8.90 17.36
CA GLN A 97 -7.50 -8.18 17.88
C GLN A 97 -8.00 -8.71 19.23
N ALA A 98 -7.32 -9.69 19.83
CA ALA A 98 -7.68 -10.22 21.14
C ALA A 98 -7.56 -9.12 22.21
N PRO A 99 -8.56 -8.96 23.10
CA PRO A 99 -8.45 -7.99 24.18
C PRO A 99 -7.23 -8.33 25.05
N PRO A 100 -6.44 -7.32 25.46
CA PRO A 100 -5.22 -7.56 26.21
C PRO A 100 -5.51 -8.31 27.51
N ASN A 101 -4.70 -9.31 27.80
CA ASN A 101 -4.89 -10.14 28.97
C ASN A 101 -4.53 -9.38 30.26
N ALA A 102 -4.92 -9.93 31.41
CA ALA A 102 -4.70 -9.28 32.71
C ALA A 102 -3.20 -9.03 33.03
N ALA A 103 -2.27 -9.79 32.44
CA ALA A 103 -0.84 -9.58 32.64
C ALA A 103 -0.32 -8.40 31.82
N GLU A 104 -0.79 -8.25 30.58
CA GLU A 104 -0.45 -7.13 29.68
C GLU A 104 -0.97 -5.80 30.22
N LEU A 105 -2.22 -5.76 30.69
CA LEU A 105 -2.78 -4.57 31.31
C LEU A 105 -1.97 -4.11 32.52
N ARG A 106 -1.52 -5.05 33.38
CA ARG A 106 -0.69 -4.72 34.54
C ARG A 106 0.67 -4.15 34.15
N ARG A 107 1.22 -4.54 33.00
CA ARG A 107 2.51 -4.05 32.51
C ARG A 107 2.44 -2.66 31.90
N PHE A 108 1.29 -2.26 31.37
CA PHE A 108 1.08 -0.93 30.79
C PHE A 108 0.97 0.18 31.85
N PHE A 109 0.39 -0.13 33.02
CA PHE A 109 0.13 0.86 34.08
C PHE A 109 1.25 0.97 35.15
N LEU A 110 2.42 0.38 34.91
CA LEU A 110 3.62 0.47 35.75
C LEU A 110 4.76 1.14 34.99
#